data_AF-A0A222FJC3-F1
#
_entry.id   AF-A0A222FJC3-F1
#
_cell.length_a   1.000
_cell.length_b   1.000
_cell.length_c   1.000
_cell.angle_alpha   90.00
_cell.angle_beta   90.00
_cell.angle_gamma   90.00
#
_symmetry.space_group_name_H-M   'P 1'
#
loop_
_entity.id
_entity.type
_entity.pdbx_description
1 polymer ?
#
loop_
_entity_poly.entity_id
_entity_poly.type
_entity_poly.pdbx_seq_one_letter_code
_entity_poly.pdbx_strand_id
1 'polypeptide(L)'
;MKRSTSELTDQQWAHIEPCLPSLPRGKGGPKPISNRACFEGILWVLRSGARWRDLPERYPSPSTCWRRLQYWEEQGAWLKAWRKFLRILDQQSRLNWEESFSDGSFAPAKKGASVLEKPSVVRGRSG
;
A
#
# COMPACT_ATOMS: atom_id res chain seq x y z
N MET A 1 6.27 -27.78 -11.30
CA MET A 1 6.41 -26.64 -12.24
C MET A 1 6.19 -25.35 -11.46
N LYS A 2 7.25 -24.56 -11.20
CA LYS A 2 7.13 -23.33 -10.37
C LYS A 2 6.44 -22.26 -11.22
N ARG A 3 5.20 -21.87 -10.89
CA ARG A 3 4.61 -20.66 -11.47
C ARG A 3 5.40 -19.47 -10.92
N SER A 4 6.32 -18.93 -11.71
CA SER A 4 6.83 -17.57 -11.49
C SER A 4 5.73 -16.60 -11.96
N THR A 5 4.61 -16.59 -11.24
CA THR A 5 3.52 -15.64 -11.47
C THR A 5 3.99 -14.31 -10.90
N SER A 6 4.22 -13.33 -11.78
CA SER A 6 4.38 -11.94 -11.36
C SER A 6 3.18 -11.55 -10.49
N GLU A 7 3.41 -10.73 -9.47
CA GLU A 7 2.32 -10.32 -8.57
C GLU A 7 1.34 -9.35 -9.25
N LEU A 8 1.78 -8.74 -10.35
CA LEU A 8 1.02 -7.81 -11.16
C LEU A 8 1.08 -8.21 -12.63
N THR A 9 -0.04 -8.01 -13.31
CA THR A 9 -0.09 -7.96 -14.78
C THR A 9 0.56 -6.67 -15.28
N ASP A 10 1.01 -6.67 -16.53
CA ASP A 10 1.59 -5.47 -17.16
C ASP A 10 0.59 -4.30 -17.22
N GLN A 11 -0.69 -4.60 -17.43
CA GLN A 11 -1.75 -3.60 -17.45
C GLN A 11 -1.93 -2.95 -16.07
N GLN A 12 -1.95 -3.73 -14.98
CA GLN A 12 -1.99 -3.19 -13.63
C GLN A 12 -0.75 -2.34 -13.35
N TRP A 13 0.42 -2.83 -13.75
CA TRP A 13 1.68 -2.10 -13.58
C TRP A 13 1.68 -0.74 -14.29
N ALA A 14 1.16 -0.66 -15.52
CA ALA A 14 1.04 0.59 -16.28
C ALA A 14 0.21 1.67 -15.56
N HIS A 15 -0.75 1.28 -14.72
CA HIS A 15 -1.49 2.23 -13.88
C HIS A 15 -0.70 2.65 -12.63
N ILE A 16 0.11 1.74 -12.05
CA ILE A 16 0.86 1.98 -10.80
C ILE A 16 2.13 2.79 -11.04
N GLU A 17 2.92 2.43 -12.04
CA GLU A 17 4.25 2.99 -12.29
C GLU A 17 4.28 4.52 -12.31
N PRO A 18 3.33 5.23 -12.97
CA PRO A 18 3.32 6.70 -13.00
C PRO A 18 3.04 7.36 -11.64
N CYS A 19 2.53 6.62 -10.67
CA CYS A 19 2.27 7.13 -9.32
C CYS A 19 3.51 7.08 -8.42
N LEU A 20 4.52 6.31 -8.82
CA LEU A 20 5.74 6.13 -8.04
C LEU A 20 6.75 7.24 -8.38
N PRO A 21 7.46 7.79 -7.38
CA PRO A 21 8.49 8.79 -7.62
C PRO A 21 9.62 8.21 -8.48
N SER A 22 10.19 9.07 -9.34
CA SER A 22 11.44 8.77 -10.02
C SER A 22 12.54 8.56 -8.99
N LEU A 23 13.35 7.51 -9.16
CA LEU A 23 14.44 7.25 -8.24
C LEU A 23 15.57 8.25 -8.49
N PRO A 24 16.09 8.92 -7.44
CA PRO A 24 17.25 9.78 -7.59
C PRO A 24 18.42 8.94 -8.09
N ARG A 25 18.98 9.32 -9.25
CA ARG A 25 20.20 8.72 -9.78
C ARG A 25 21.38 9.39 -9.10
N GLY A 26 22.09 8.66 -8.25
CA GLY A 26 23.38 9.13 -7.72
C GLY A 26 24.42 9.23 -8.83
N LYS A 27 25.34 10.20 -8.74
CA LYS A 27 26.52 10.25 -9.61
C LYS A 27 27.50 9.15 -9.16
N GLY A 28 27.58 8.06 -9.94
CA GLY A 28 28.61 7.02 -9.76
C GLY A 28 28.19 5.75 -9.00
N GLY A 29 26.93 5.61 -8.58
CA GLY A 29 26.42 4.40 -7.93
C GLY A 29 25.85 3.36 -8.91
N PRO A 30 25.64 2.10 -8.48
CA PRO A 30 24.92 1.10 -9.26
C PRO A 30 23.53 1.59 -9.69
N LYS A 31 23.05 1.12 -10.84
CA LYS A 31 21.70 1.45 -11.32
C LYS A 31 20.67 1.13 -10.24
N PRO A 32 19.73 2.04 -9.93
CA PRO A 32 18.68 1.74 -8.98
C PRO A 32 17.89 0.49 -9.37
N ILE A 33 17.59 -0.36 -8.39
CA ILE A 33 16.73 -1.53 -8.58
C ILE A 33 15.36 -1.10 -9.10
N SER A 34 14.84 -1.89 -10.05
CA SER A 34 13.53 -1.70 -10.70
C SER A 34 12.42 -1.44 -9.69
N ASN A 35 11.62 -0.40 -9.93
CA ASN A 35 10.43 -0.10 -9.15
C ASN A 35 9.46 -1.29 -9.12
N ARG A 36 9.24 -1.96 -10.26
CA ARG A 36 8.34 -3.12 -10.35
C ARG A 36 8.78 -4.27 -9.45
N ALA A 37 10.07 -4.62 -9.51
CA ALA A 37 10.60 -5.71 -8.70
C ALA A 37 10.46 -5.44 -7.19
N CYS A 38 10.73 -4.20 -6.76
CA CYS A 38 10.49 -3.80 -5.37
C CYS A 38 9.01 -3.84 -5.01
N PHE A 39 8.13 -3.33 -5.89
CA PHE A 39 6.68 -3.29 -5.66
C PHE A 39 6.10 -4.70 -5.50
N GLU A 40 6.45 -5.61 -6.40
CA GLU A 40 5.99 -7.00 -6.33
C GLU A 40 6.52 -7.71 -5.06
N GLY A 41 7.75 -7.44 -4.64
CA GLY A 41 8.28 -7.95 -3.37
C GLY A 41 7.52 -7.41 -2.15
N ILE A 42 7.18 -6.11 -2.15
CA ILE A 42 6.34 -5.49 -1.11
C ILE A 42 4.95 -6.13 -1.09
N LEU A 43 4.30 -6.30 -2.25
CA LEU A 43 2.99 -6.95 -2.36
C LEU A 43 3.01 -8.38 -1.84
N TRP A 44 4.07 -9.14 -2.12
CA TRP A 44 4.19 -10.50 -1.63
C TRP A 44 4.21 -10.54 -0.10
N VAL A 45 4.95 -9.63 0.55
CA VAL A 45 4.98 -9.51 2.02
C VAL A 45 3.62 -9.12 2.56
N LEU A 46 2.98 -8.09 1.98
CA LEU A 46 1.67 -7.60 2.44
C LEU A 46 0.57 -8.65 2.31
N ARG A 47 0.60 -9.48 1.27
CA ARG A 47 -0.40 -10.53 1.06
C ARG A 47 -0.15 -11.76 1.91
N SER A 48 1.11 -12.15 2.08
CA SER A 48 1.47 -13.35 2.85
C SER A 48 1.49 -13.12 4.35
N GLY A 49 1.72 -11.88 4.80
CA GLY A 49 2.00 -11.56 6.19
C GLY A 49 3.34 -12.10 6.70
N ALA A 50 4.20 -12.62 5.80
CA ALA A 50 5.49 -13.17 6.16
C ALA A 50 6.46 -12.09 6.66
N ARG A 51 7.48 -12.49 7.42
CA ARG A 51 8.53 -11.55 7.85
C ARG A 51 9.32 -11.11 6.62
N TRP A 52 9.81 -9.87 6.63
CA TRP A 52 10.68 -9.35 5.56
C TRP A 52 11.88 -10.26 5.26
N ARG A 53 12.48 -10.89 6.27
CA ARG A 53 13.62 -11.80 6.10
C ARG A 53 13.26 -13.08 5.31
N ASP A 54 11.97 -13.43 5.27
CA ASP A 54 11.45 -14.60 4.58
C ASP A 54 11.03 -14.26 3.12
N LEU A 55 11.32 -13.03 2.64
CA LEU A 55 11.08 -12.62 1.26
C LEU A 55 11.87 -13.52 0.29
N PRO A 56 11.22 -14.14 -0.71
CA PRO A 56 11.90 -15.04 -1.63
C PRO A 56 12.99 -14.35 -2.47
N GLU A 57 14.08 -15.07 -2.75
CA GLU A 57 15.27 -14.57 -3.47
C GLU A 57 15.01 -14.06 -4.89
N ARG A 58 13.85 -14.36 -5.47
CA ARG A 58 13.42 -13.81 -6.78
C ARG A 58 13.15 -12.31 -6.73
N TYR A 59 12.93 -11.74 -5.55
CA TYR A 59 12.73 -10.31 -5.33
C TYR A 59 14.04 -9.64 -4.90
N PRO A 60 14.11 -8.29 -4.99
CA PRO A 60 15.20 -7.55 -4.37
C PRO A 60 15.32 -7.83 -2.88
N SER A 61 16.50 -7.50 -2.31
CA SER A 61 16.74 -7.78 -0.90
C SER A 61 15.67 -7.15 0.02
N PRO A 62 15.33 -7.81 1.14
CA PRO A 62 14.31 -7.31 2.08
C PRO A 62 14.52 -5.85 2.48
N SER A 63 15.76 -5.47 2.79
CA SER A 63 16.12 -4.09 3.17
C SER A 63 15.94 -3.08 2.02
N THR A 64 16.05 -3.52 0.77
CA THR A 64 15.81 -2.65 -0.39
C THR A 64 14.31 -2.43 -0.60
N CYS A 65 13.50 -3.48 -0.53
CA CYS A 65 12.05 -3.36 -0.58
C CYS A 65 11.51 -2.50 0.57
N TRP A 66 11.99 -2.71 1.80
CA TRP A 66 11.58 -1.92 2.96
C TRP A 66 11.91 -0.43 2.81
N ARG A 67 13.16 -0.09 2.44
CA ARG A 67 13.54 1.32 2.19
C ARG A 67 12.71 1.94 1.06
N ARG A 68 12.35 1.16 0.05
CA ARG A 68 11.51 1.62 -1.07
C ARG A 68 10.08 1.91 -0.60
N LEU A 69 9.51 1.03 0.23
CA LEU A 69 8.21 1.23 0.86
C LEU A 69 8.18 2.54 1.67
N GLN A 70 9.18 2.75 2.54
CA GLN A 70 9.29 3.98 3.33
C GLN A 70 9.43 5.22 2.46
N TYR A 71 10.33 5.19 1.48
CA TYR A 71 10.50 6.32 0.55
C TYR A 71 9.21 6.64 -0.21
N TRP A 72 8.48 5.63 -0.68
CA TRP A 72 7.20 5.84 -1.37
C TRP A 72 6.11 6.41 -0.47
N GLU A 73 6.08 6.02 0.81
CA GLU A 73 5.19 6.61 1.81
C GLU A 73 5.50 8.09 2.00
N GLU A 74 6.77 8.44 2.23
CA GLU A 74 7.21 9.83 2.41
C GLU A 74 6.90 10.71 1.19
N GLN A 75 6.93 10.14 -0.02
CA GLN A 75 6.59 10.85 -1.26
C GLN A 75 5.08 10.85 -1.59
N GLY A 76 4.25 10.28 -0.70
CA GLY A 76 2.79 10.16 -0.86
C GLY A 76 2.36 9.30 -2.04
N ALA A 77 3.20 8.35 -2.47
CA ALA A 77 2.96 7.54 -3.67
C ALA A 77 1.72 6.66 -3.52
N TRP A 78 1.47 6.11 -2.33
CA TRP A 78 0.31 5.26 -2.04
C TRP A 78 -1.00 6.04 -2.13
N LEU A 79 -1.04 7.24 -1.54
CA LEU A 79 -2.19 8.13 -1.64
C LEU A 79 -2.47 8.54 -3.11
N LYS A 80 -1.42 8.82 -3.89
CA LYS A 80 -1.54 9.10 -5.33
C LYS A 80 -2.10 7.91 -6.10
N ALA A 81 -1.58 6.71 -5.85
CA ALA A 81 -2.05 5.47 -6.47
C ALA A 81 -3.51 5.18 -6.12
N TRP A 82 -3.88 5.26 -4.84
CA TRP A 82 -5.24 5.05 -4.38
C TRP A 82 -6.23 6.00 -5.06
N ARG A 83 -5.94 7.31 -5.09
CA ARG A 83 -6.76 8.31 -5.80
C ARG A 83 -6.88 8.02 -7.30
N LYS A 84 -5.82 7.56 -7.94
CA LYS A 84 -5.84 7.17 -9.36
C LYS A 84 -6.80 6.00 -9.58
N PHE A 85 -6.74 4.97 -8.74
CA PHE A 85 -7.64 3.83 -8.85
C PHE A 85 -9.09 4.19 -8.56
N LEU A 86 -9.36 5.05 -7.57
CA LEU A 86 -10.71 5.57 -7.33
C LEU A 86 -11.27 6.28 -8.57
N ARG A 87 -10.48 7.13 -9.23
CA ARG A 87 -10.91 7.78 -10.49
C ARG A 87 -11.20 6.79 -11.60
N ILE A 88 -10.40 5.73 -11.74
CA ILE A 88 -10.64 4.68 -12.74
C ILE A 88 -11.97 3.97 -12.45
N LEU A 89 -12.24 3.63 -11.19
CA LEU A 89 -13.49 2.97 -10.80
C LEU A 89 -14.71 3.89 -10.96
N ASP A 90 -14.55 5.17 -10.65
CA ASP A 90 -15.57 6.20 -10.85
C ASP A 90 -15.96 6.35 -12.32
N GLN A 91 -14.97 6.46 -13.21
CA GLN A 91 -15.17 6.52 -14.67
C GLN A 91 -15.86 5.27 -15.24
N GLN A 92 -15.73 4.14 -14.55
CA GLN A 92 -16.40 2.89 -14.91
C GLN A 92 -17.78 2.74 -14.26
N SER A 93 -18.26 3.75 -13.52
CA SER A 93 -19.49 3.72 -12.72
C SER A 93 -19.54 2.53 -11.75
N ARG A 94 -18.37 2.15 -11.20
CA ARG A 94 -18.23 1.04 -10.25
C ARG A 94 -18.18 1.48 -8.79
N LEU A 95 -18.23 2.79 -8.54
CA LEU A 95 -18.33 3.35 -7.19
C LEU A 95 -19.78 3.74 -6.92
N ASN A 96 -20.32 3.26 -5.81
CA ASN A 96 -21.56 3.78 -5.26
C ASN A 96 -21.22 4.95 -4.32
N TRP A 97 -21.59 6.16 -4.71
CA TRP A 97 -21.34 7.37 -3.92
C TRP A 97 -22.40 7.63 -2.84
N GLU A 98 -23.51 6.89 -2.85
CA GLU A 98 -24.56 6.99 -1.84
C GLU A 98 -24.19 6.28 -0.52
N GLU A 99 -23.17 5.41 -0.55
CA GLU A 99 -22.74 4.60 0.58
C GLU A 99 -21.29 4.92 0.96
N SER A 100 -21.04 5.10 2.26
CA SER A 100 -19.69 5.27 2.81
C SER A 100 -19.52 4.42 4.07
N PHE A 101 -18.46 3.61 4.08
CA PHE A 101 -18.04 2.83 5.24
C PHE A 101 -16.92 3.57 5.96
N SER A 102 -17.20 4.02 7.18
CA SER A 102 -16.19 4.64 8.04
C SER A 102 -15.71 3.61 9.07
N ASP A 103 -14.45 3.22 8.98
CA ASP A 103 -13.76 2.40 9.99
C ASP A 103 -12.94 3.30 10.93
N GLY A 104 -12.77 2.87 12.18
CA GLY A 104 -12.03 3.58 13.21
C GLY A 104 -11.14 2.64 14.01
N SER A 105 -9.88 3.03 14.22
CA SER A 105 -8.97 2.30 15.10
C SER A 105 -8.98 2.94 16.49
N PHE A 106 -9.22 2.13 17.52
CA PHE A 106 -9.07 2.57 18.91
C PHE A 106 -7.61 2.40 19.35
N ALA A 107 -6.98 3.49 19.80
CA ALA A 107 -5.67 3.45 20.43
C ALA A 107 -5.82 3.82 21.92
N PRO A 108 -5.34 3.00 22.86
CA PRO A 108 -5.39 3.33 24.29
C PRO A 108 -4.64 4.64 24.57
N ALA A 109 -5.21 5.49 25.42
CA ALA A 109 -4.50 6.67 25.90
C ALA A 109 -3.26 6.26 26.71
N LYS A 110 -2.11 6.90 26.44
CA LYS A 110 -0.82 6.58 27.10
C LYS A 110 -0.82 6.74 28.64
N LYS A 111 -1.83 7.41 29.22
CA LYS A 111 -2.03 7.57 30.67
C LYS A 111 -3.37 6.94 31.06
N GLY A 112 -3.39 5.61 31.12
CA GLY A 112 -4.61 4.82 31.25
C GLY A 112 -5.58 5.32 32.33
N ALA A 113 -6.82 5.57 31.91
CA ALA A 113 -7.93 5.44 32.83
C ALA A 113 -8.21 3.93 32.99
N SER A 114 -8.39 3.48 34.23
CA SER A 114 -8.63 2.09 34.62
C SER A 114 -10.00 1.55 34.20
N VAL A 115 -10.82 2.35 33.52
CA VAL A 115 -12.19 2.02 33.15
C VAL A 115 -12.36 2.20 31.65
N LEU A 116 -12.64 1.10 30.96
CA LEU A 116 -13.13 1.12 29.59
C LEU A 116 -14.59 1.59 29.64
N GLU A 117 -14.86 2.86 29.41
CA GLU A 117 -16.24 3.31 29.21
C GLU A 117 -16.81 2.63 27.97
N LYS A 118 -18.04 2.13 28.08
CA LYS A 118 -18.73 1.50 26.95
C LYS A 118 -18.90 2.56 25.85
N PRO A 119 -18.50 2.27 24.60
CA PRO A 119 -18.70 3.21 23.51
C PRO A 119 -20.19 3.53 23.37
N SER A 120 -20.54 4.80 23.45
CA SER A 120 -21.88 5.30 23.19
C SER A 120 -22.11 5.27 21.68
N VAL A 121 -22.79 4.22 21.21
CA VAL A 121 -23.22 4.12 19.81
C VAL A 121 -24.30 5.16 19.58
N VAL A 122 -23.94 6.27 18.92
CA VAL A 122 -24.93 7.22 18.37
C VAL A 122 -25.46 6.63 17.07
N ARG A 123 -26.70 6.15 17.09
CA ARG A 123 -27.39 5.71 15.88
C ARG A 123 -27.91 6.97 15.17
N GLY A 124 -27.28 7.34 14.06
CA GLY A 124 -27.75 8.45 13.22
C GLY A 124 -29.18 8.16 12.73
N ARG A 125 -30.13 9.07 13.00
CA ARG A 125 -31.45 9.04 12.38
C ARG A 125 -31.32 9.64 10.98
N SER A 126 -31.59 8.84 9.96
CA SER A 126 -31.84 9.33 8.60
C SER A 126 -33.09 10.19 8.62
N GLY A 127 -32.98 11.42 8.11
CA GLY A 127 -34.09 12.31 7.76
C GLY A 127 -34.27 12.35 6.25
#